data_AF-A0A1S8C5T2-F1
#
_entry.id   AF-A0A1S8C5T2-F1
#
_cell.length_a   1.000
_cell.length_b   1.000
_cell.length_c   1.000
_cell.angle_alpha   90.00
_cell.angle_beta   90.00
_cell.angle_gamma   90.00
#
_symmetry.space_group_name_H-M   'P 1'
#
loop_
_entity.id
_entity.type
_entity.pdbx_description
1 polymer ?
#
loop_
_entity_poly.entity_id
_entity_poly.type
_entity_poly.pdbx_seq_one_letter_code
_entity_poly.pdbx_strand_id
1 'polypeptide(L)'
;AESVVRLRLTPDGDATELALEHSVPVAFVGSGAGALYVGPGWDVAVLGLALFLRGEEVGDPAAWEGTPDVARYNAASIDAWAEVVRASGTAGPEEVEGAVAAARAQFAPDAVG
;
A
#
# COMPACT_ATOMS: atom_id res chain seq x y z
N ALA A 1 -16.79 12.65 -9.09
CA ALA A 1 -15.96 12.41 -7.90
C ALA A 1 -14.68 11.71 -8.37
N GLU A 2 -13.55 11.91 -7.71
CA GLU A 2 -12.23 11.49 -8.23
C GLU A 2 -11.35 10.88 -7.13
N SER A 3 -10.33 10.14 -7.54
CA SER A 3 -9.25 9.63 -6.69
C SER A 3 -8.22 10.75 -6.49
N VAL A 4 -7.89 11.11 -5.24
CA VAL A 4 -6.97 12.22 -4.96
C VAL A 4 -5.76 11.73 -4.19
N VAL A 5 -4.58 11.89 -4.79
CA VAL A 5 -3.29 11.68 -4.12
C VAL A 5 -2.72 13.05 -3.75
N ARG A 6 -2.37 13.24 -2.48
CA ARG A 6 -1.68 14.43 -1.98
C ARG A 6 -0.33 14.02 -1.42
N LEU A 7 0.71 14.69 -1.87
CA LEU A 7 2.07 14.58 -1.35
C LEU A 7 2.42 15.90 -0.66
N ARG A 8 2.91 15.83 0.57
CA ARG A 8 3.47 16.96 1.30
C ARG A 8 4.92 16.65 1.63
N LEU A 9 5.80 17.57 1.26
CA LEU A 9 7.22 17.53 1.58
C LEU A 9 7.48 18.64 2.58
N THR A 10 7.95 18.28 3.76
CA THR A 10 8.28 19.25 4.83
C THR A 10 9.77 19.16 5.13
N PRO A 11 10.51 20.28 5.11
CA PRO A 11 11.90 20.28 5.52
C PRO A 11 12.04 19.77 6.96
N ASP A 12 12.97 18.86 7.19
CA ASP A 12 13.30 18.33 8.53
C ASP A 12 14.82 18.25 8.68
N GLY A 13 15.44 19.38 9.05
CA GLY A 13 16.90 19.51 9.09
C GLY A 13 17.53 19.26 7.72
N ASP A 14 18.43 18.27 7.66
CA ASP A 14 19.06 17.80 6.42
C ASP A 14 18.21 16.75 5.68
N ALA A 15 17.04 16.40 6.21
CA ALA A 15 16.10 15.44 5.66
C ALA A 15 14.81 16.13 5.15
N THR A 16 13.90 15.33 4.61
CA THR A 16 12.57 15.75 4.21
C THR A 16 11.56 14.74 4.73
N GLU A 17 10.58 15.22 5.50
CA GLU A 17 9.41 14.43 5.84
C GLU A 17 8.50 14.33 4.61
N LEU A 18 8.25 13.11 4.16
CA LEU A 18 7.29 12.79 3.11
C LEU A 18 5.99 12.31 3.75
N ALA A 19 4.90 13.06 3.54
CA ALA A 19 3.55 12.60 3.87
C ALA A 19 2.75 12.34 2.59
N LEU A 20 2.28 11.10 2.43
CA LEU A 20 1.43 10.66 1.32
C LEU A 20 0.02 10.37 1.84
N GLU A 21 -0.98 10.97 1.21
CA GLU A 21 -2.39 10.69 1.46
C GLU A 21 -3.06 10.30 0.14
N HIS A 22 -3.77 9.17 0.13
CA HIS A 22 -4.62 8.77 -0.98
C HIS A 22 -6.06 8.65 -0.49
N SER A 23 -6.95 9.48 -1.03
CA SER A 23 -8.37 9.49 -0.68
C SER A 23 -9.22 9.15 -1.88
N VAL A 24 -10.23 8.30 -1.65
CA VAL A 24 -11.20 7.89 -2.66
C VAL A 24 -12.61 8.04 -2.07
N PRO A 25 -13.57 8.62 -2.80
CA PRO A 25 -14.96 8.66 -2.37
C PRO A 25 -15.49 7.25 -2.08
N VAL A 26 -16.11 7.06 -0.91
CA VAL A 26 -16.63 5.75 -0.48
C VAL A 26 -17.60 5.13 -1.49
N ALA A 27 -18.35 5.96 -2.23
CA ALA A 27 -19.26 5.51 -3.29
C ALA A 27 -18.58 4.71 -4.41
N PHE A 28 -17.26 4.80 -4.58
CA PHE A 28 -16.50 4.02 -5.56
C PHE A 28 -15.91 2.73 -5.02
N VAL A 29 -15.69 2.66 -3.72
CA VAL A 29 -14.95 1.57 -3.08
C VAL A 29 -15.79 0.76 -2.08
N GLY A 30 -17.04 1.17 -1.86
CA GLY A 30 -18.02 0.50 -1.00
C GLY A 30 -17.83 0.81 0.49
N SER A 31 -16.63 0.55 1.02
CA SER A 31 -16.29 0.75 2.42
C SER A 31 -14.82 1.12 2.60
N GLY A 32 -14.38 1.32 3.85
CA GLY A 32 -12.97 1.56 4.16
C GLY A 32 -12.04 0.41 3.75
N ALA A 33 -12.57 -0.79 3.51
CA ALA A 33 -11.81 -1.93 3.00
C ALA A 33 -11.17 -1.63 1.63
N GLY A 34 -11.70 -0.65 0.89
CA GLY A 34 -11.10 -0.16 -0.35
C GLY A 34 -9.64 0.30 -0.24
N ALA A 35 -9.20 0.69 0.96
CA ALA A 35 -7.81 1.07 1.21
C ALA A 35 -6.83 -0.09 0.93
N LEU A 36 -7.24 -1.34 1.13
CA LEU A 36 -6.41 -2.53 0.87
C LEU A 36 -6.10 -2.75 -0.61
N TYR A 37 -6.87 -2.16 -1.53
CA TYR A 37 -6.63 -2.31 -2.98
C TYR A 37 -5.46 -1.49 -3.50
N VAL A 38 -5.03 -0.47 -2.75
CA VAL A 38 -3.99 0.48 -3.19
C VAL A 38 -2.93 0.76 -2.12
N GLY A 39 -3.27 0.61 -0.85
CA GLY A 39 -2.39 0.86 0.29
C GLY A 39 -1.07 0.09 0.20
N PRO A 40 -1.08 -1.24 0.03
CA PRO A 40 0.15 -2.03 -0.10
C PRO A 40 1.03 -1.59 -1.28
N GLY A 41 0.41 -1.24 -2.41
CA GLY A 41 1.12 -0.69 -3.56
C GLY A 41 1.84 0.64 -3.24
N TRP A 42 1.22 1.52 -2.45
CA TRP A 42 1.88 2.74 -1.99
C TRP A 42 3.06 2.45 -1.04
N ASP A 43 2.94 1.45 -0.16
CA ASP A 43 4.04 1.08 0.74
C ASP A 43 5.25 0.54 -0.03
N VAL A 44 5.04 -0.22 -1.11
CA VAL A 44 6.11 -0.68 -2.01
C VAL A 44 6.70 0.47 -2.82
N ALA A 45 5.88 1.40 -3.29
CA ALA A 45 6.37 2.59 -4.00
C ALA A 45 7.25 3.46 -3.09
N VAL A 46 6.90 3.62 -1.81
CA VAL A 46 7.70 4.34 -0.82
C VAL A 46 8.99 3.57 -0.50
N LEU A 47 8.96 2.23 -0.42
CA LEU A 47 10.16 1.40 -0.31
C LEU A 47 11.10 1.60 -1.51
N GLY A 48 10.57 1.56 -2.72
CA GLY A 48 11.32 1.80 -3.96
C GLY A 48 11.94 3.20 -3.99
N LEU A 49 11.19 4.23 -3.57
CA LEU A 49 11.70 5.59 -3.44
C LEU A 49 12.86 5.66 -2.42
N ALA A 50 12.74 4.97 -1.29
CA ALA A 50 13.78 4.95 -0.27
C ALA A 50 15.08 4.30 -0.80
N LEU A 51 14.97 3.22 -1.58
CA LEU A 51 16.10 2.58 -2.25
C LEU A 51 16.75 3.53 -3.27
N PHE A 52 15.93 4.15 -4.12
CA PHE A 52 16.38 5.13 -5.11
C PHE A 52 17.15 6.29 -4.48
N LEU A 53 16.64 6.87 -3.39
CA LEU A 53 17.31 7.98 -2.68
C LEU A 53 18.65 7.58 -2.05
N ARG A 54 18.86 6.28 -1.76
CA ARG A 54 20.14 5.74 -1.28
C ARG A 54 21.09 5.33 -2.40
N GLY A 55 20.68 5.46 -3.66
CA GLY A 55 21.46 5.00 -4.82
C GLY A 55 21.45 3.47 -4.99
N GLU A 56 20.47 2.78 -4.40
CA GLU A 56 20.26 1.35 -4.56
C GLU A 56 19.30 1.12 -5.73
N GLU A 57 19.84 0.74 -6.90
CA GLU A 57 19.03 0.48 -8.09
C GLU A 57 18.34 -0.89 -8.01
N VAL A 58 17.04 -0.91 -8.31
CA VAL A 58 16.23 -2.14 -8.38
C VAL A 58 16.12 -2.73 -9.79
N GLY A 59 16.76 -2.09 -10.78
CA GLY A 59 16.60 -2.42 -12.20
C GLY A 59 15.23 -1.97 -12.73
N ASP A 60 14.54 -2.85 -13.45
CA ASP A 60 13.17 -2.60 -13.90
C ASP A 60 12.20 -2.65 -12.70
N PRO A 61 11.54 -1.53 -12.34
CA PRO A 61 10.65 -1.49 -11.18
C PRO A 61 9.52 -2.51 -11.25
N ALA A 62 8.96 -2.74 -12.45
CA ALA A 62 7.86 -3.70 -12.60
C ALA A 62 8.32 -5.14 -12.35
N ALA A 63 9.52 -5.50 -12.81
CA ALA A 63 10.12 -6.80 -12.52
C ALA A 63 10.50 -6.94 -11.03
N TRP A 64 11.01 -5.87 -10.42
CA TRP A 64 11.35 -5.83 -8.99
C TRP A 64 10.12 -6.02 -8.09
N GLU A 65 9.01 -5.34 -8.41
CA GLU A 65 7.74 -5.47 -7.68
C GLU A 65 7.19 -6.91 -7.70
N GLY A 66 7.49 -7.67 -8.76
CA GLY A 66 7.12 -9.07 -8.90
C GLY A 66 8.05 -10.06 -8.19
N THR A 67 9.07 -9.60 -7.46
CA THR A 67 10.01 -10.50 -6.77
C THR A 67 9.39 -11.13 -5.51
N PRO A 68 9.85 -12.34 -5.10
CA PRO A 68 9.39 -12.97 -3.86
C PRO A 68 9.64 -12.12 -2.61
N ASP A 69 10.67 -11.27 -2.63
CA ASP A 69 11.01 -10.39 -1.51
C ASP A 69 9.97 -9.27 -1.36
N VAL A 70 9.57 -8.65 -2.47
CA VAL A 70 8.49 -7.65 -2.49
C VAL A 70 7.15 -8.31 -2.16
N ALA A 71 6.88 -9.52 -2.63
CA ALA A 71 5.67 -10.27 -2.25
C ALA A 71 5.58 -10.50 -0.73
N ARG A 72 6.70 -10.84 -0.06
CA ARG A 72 6.74 -10.98 1.41
C ARG A 72 6.53 -9.64 2.13
N TYR A 73 7.12 -8.57 1.62
CA TYR A 73 6.88 -7.22 2.15
C TYR A 73 5.41 -6.81 2.02
N ASN A 74 4.81 -7.05 0.85
CA ASN A 74 3.39 -6.79 0.60
C ASN A 74 2.48 -7.61 1.52
N ALA A 75 2.79 -8.88 1.78
CA ALA A 75 2.01 -9.69 2.72
C ALA A 75 1.95 -9.05 4.12
N ALA A 76 3.08 -8.56 4.63
CA ALA A 76 3.13 -7.86 5.92
C ALA A 76 2.41 -6.50 5.87
N SER A 77 2.56 -5.74 4.78
CA SER A 77 1.83 -4.48 4.58
C SER A 77 0.32 -4.71 4.55
N ILE A 78 -0.17 -5.73 3.84
CA ILE A 78 -1.59 -6.10 3.79
C ILE A 78 -2.13 -6.38 5.20
N ASP A 79 -1.38 -7.13 6.02
CA ASP A 79 -1.78 -7.41 7.40
C ASP A 79 -1.90 -6.13 8.24
N ALA A 80 -0.93 -5.22 8.10
CA ALA A 80 -0.96 -3.91 8.78
C ALA A 80 -2.15 -3.05 8.32
N TRP A 81 -2.42 -2.96 7.01
CA TRP A 81 -3.59 -2.25 6.48
C TRP A 81 -4.89 -2.86 6.98
N ALA A 82 -4.99 -4.18 7.06
CA ALA A 82 -6.17 -4.86 7.55
C ALA A 82 -6.42 -4.55 9.04
N GLU A 83 -5.38 -4.49 9.87
CA GLU A 83 -5.51 -4.03 11.26
C GLU A 83 -6.03 -2.60 11.37
N VAL A 84 -5.44 -1.67 10.59
CA VAL A 84 -5.87 -0.26 10.58
C VAL A 84 -7.33 -0.11 10.13
N VAL A 85 -7.72 -0.80 9.05
CA VAL A 85 -9.11 -0.76 8.56
C VAL A 85 -10.07 -1.33 9.60
N ARG A 86 -9.76 -2.46 10.24
CA ARG A 86 -10.60 -3.01 11.33
C ARG A 86 -10.73 -2.03 12.49
N ALA A 87 -9.62 -1.44 12.93
CA ALA A 87 -9.59 -0.50 14.04
C ALA A 87 -10.36 0.80 13.72
N SER A 88 -10.41 1.21 12.45
CA SER A 88 -11.13 2.41 12.03
C SER A 88 -12.66 2.29 12.11
N GLY A 89 -13.19 1.05 12.14
CA GLY A 89 -14.64 0.80 12.10
C GLY A 89 -15.33 1.21 10.80
N THR A 90 -14.57 1.43 9.72
CA THR A 90 -15.10 1.91 8.42
C THR A 90 -15.48 0.77 7.45
N ALA A 91 -15.29 -0.48 7.86
CA ALA A 91 -15.68 -1.67 7.11
C ALA A 91 -16.07 -2.81 8.06
N GLY A 92 -16.99 -3.67 7.61
CA GLY A 92 -17.38 -4.88 8.32
C GLY A 92 -16.33 -6.00 8.20
N PRO A 93 -16.37 -7.02 9.08
CA PRO A 93 -15.38 -8.11 9.07
C PRO A 93 -15.25 -8.83 7.72
N GLU A 94 -16.38 -9.17 7.09
CA GLU A 94 -16.41 -9.87 5.79
C GLU A 94 -15.83 -9.01 4.65
N GLU A 95 -16.05 -7.70 4.69
CA GLU A 95 -15.50 -6.77 3.69
C GLU A 95 -13.97 -6.69 3.81
N VAL A 96 -13.46 -6.67 5.05
CA VAL A 96 -12.01 -6.68 5.28
C VAL A 96 -11.40 -8.00 4.82
N GLU A 97 -12.01 -9.14 5.16
CA GLU A 97 -11.51 -10.45 4.73
C GLU A 97 -11.47 -10.58 3.21
N GLY A 98 -12.53 -10.15 2.53
CA GLY A 98 -12.59 -10.12 1.06
C GLY A 98 -11.52 -9.22 0.46
N ALA A 99 -11.31 -8.03 1.01
CA ALA A 99 -10.30 -7.10 0.54
C ALA A 99 -8.86 -7.60 0.80
N VAL A 100 -8.62 -8.27 1.92
CA VAL A 100 -7.34 -8.93 2.21
C VAL A 100 -7.06 -10.04 1.19
N ALA A 101 -8.05 -10.88 0.88
CA ALA A 101 -7.89 -11.94 -0.10
C ALA A 101 -7.57 -11.36 -1.50
N ALA A 102 -8.28 -10.30 -1.91
CA ALA A 102 -8.03 -9.61 -3.16
C ALA A 102 -6.62 -8.97 -3.19
N ALA A 103 -6.22 -8.29 -2.12
CA ALA A 103 -4.90 -7.67 -2.02
C ALA A 103 -3.77 -8.72 -2.06
N ARG A 104 -3.94 -9.87 -1.38
CA ARG A 104 -2.96 -10.97 -1.43
C ARG A 104 -2.84 -11.55 -2.83
N ALA A 105 -3.96 -11.76 -3.52
CA ALA A 105 -3.94 -12.24 -4.91
C ALA A 105 -3.24 -11.25 -5.86
N GLN A 106 -3.35 -9.94 -5.60
CA GLN A 106 -2.74 -8.90 -6.43
C GLN A 106 -1.26 -8.68 -6.12
N PHE A 107 -0.89 -8.56 -4.84
CA PHE A 107 0.41 -8.05 -4.41
C PHE A 107 1.35 -9.13 -3.83
N ALA A 108 0.81 -10.30 -3.49
CA ALA A 108 1.58 -11.41 -2.94
C ALA A 108 1.07 -12.78 -3.42
N PRO A 109 0.88 -12.99 -4.74
CA PRO A 109 0.25 -14.21 -5.29
C PRO A 109 1.02 -15.49 -4.89
N ASP A 110 2.34 -15.40 -4.76
CA ASP A 110 3.20 -16.54 -4.40
C ASP A 110 3.33 -16.77 -2.89
N ALA A 111 2.81 -15.85 -2.05
CA ALA A 111 2.72 -16.06 -0.60
C ALA A 111 1.48 -16.88 -0.20
N VAL A 112 0.62 -17.21 -1.17
CA VAL A 112 -0.60 -18.02 -0.99
C VAL A 112 -0.37 -19.49 -1.34
N GLY A 113 0.89 -19.90 -1.58
CA GLY A 113 1.33 -21.26 -1.92
C GLY A 113 2.01 -22.00 -0.79
#